data_AF-A0A7C8MWI8-F1
#
_entry.id   AF-A0A7C8MWI8-F1
#
_cell.length_a   1.000
_cell.length_b   1.000
_cell.length_c   1.000
_cell.angle_alpha   90.00
_cell.angle_beta   90.00
_cell.angle_gamma   90.00
#
_symmetry.space_group_name_H-M   'P 1'
#
loop_
_entity.id
_entity.type
_entity.pdbx_description
1 polymer ?
#
loop_
_entity_poly.entity_id
_entity_poly.type
_entity_poly.pdbx_seq_one_letter_code
_entity_poly.pdbx_strand_id
1 'polypeptide(L)'
;MSWGRYNYRTLSTPPYPLKYRDTVKPSKDVGGVWRPLEWVQTFPITEKDVVAIGKDPEIAAKFLHDYCFGDNAYVAQLDIFHQLQCLNTLRVIAWEQFTLDAEESKRPYSDLHWHHVAHCTELLCENPMRSANLDVVTFDWKET
;
A
#
# COMPACT_ATOMS: atom_id res chain seq x y z
N MET A 1 -10.72 11.48 -41.07
CA MET A 1 -10.32 10.62 -39.93
C MET A 1 -9.91 11.53 -38.78
N SER A 2 -10.80 11.76 -37.81
CA SER A 2 -10.49 12.61 -36.65
C SER A 2 -9.97 11.74 -35.52
N TRP A 3 -8.73 11.97 -35.11
CA TRP A 3 -8.16 11.40 -33.89
C TRP A 3 -8.98 11.91 -32.70
N GLY A 4 -9.58 10.99 -31.94
CA GLY A 4 -10.38 11.33 -30.76
C GLY A 4 -9.55 12.12 -29.76
N ARG A 5 -10.09 13.26 -29.32
CA ARG A 5 -9.53 14.04 -28.21
C ARG A 5 -9.65 13.17 -26.96
N TYR A 6 -8.53 12.59 -26.52
CA TYR A 6 -8.44 12.04 -25.17
C TYR A 6 -8.77 13.16 -24.18
N ASN A 7 -9.80 12.91 -23.37
CA ASN A 7 -10.33 13.90 -22.45
C ASN A 7 -9.38 14.01 -21.25
N TYR A 8 -8.42 14.93 -21.32
CA TYR A 8 -7.37 15.21 -20.30
C TYR A 8 -7.91 15.69 -18.95
N ARG A 9 -9.25 15.75 -18.79
CA ARG A 9 -9.95 16.27 -17.62
C ARG A 9 -9.80 15.38 -16.38
N THR A 10 -9.51 14.08 -16.54
CA THR A 10 -9.26 13.14 -15.42
C THR A 10 -7.85 13.27 -14.83
N LEU A 11 -6.86 13.66 -15.64
CA LEU A 11 -5.51 14.00 -15.16
C LEU A 11 -5.51 15.35 -14.42
N SER A 12 -6.44 16.22 -14.83
CA SER A 12 -6.76 17.59 -14.40
C SER A 12 -6.72 17.86 -12.90
N THR A 13 -7.70 17.26 -12.22
CA THR A 13 -8.03 17.35 -10.79
C THR A 13 -9.46 16.81 -10.69
N PRO A 14 -9.72 15.69 -9.99
CA PRO A 14 -11.08 15.24 -9.72
C PRO A 14 -11.77 16.20 -8.73
N PRO A 15 -13.12 16.28 -8.74
CA PRO A 15 -13.89 17.19 -7.87
C PRO A 15 -13.93 16.76 -6.39
N TYR A 16 -13.23 15.69 -6.01
CA TYR A 16 -13.23 15.09 -4.67
C TYR A 16 -11.88 15.28 -3.98
N PRO A 17 -11.85 15.38 -2.63
CA PRO A 17 -10.62 15.68 -1.90
C PRO A 17 -9.55 14.61 -2.17
N LEU A 18 -8.45 15.08 -2.74
CA LEU A 18 -7.23 14.36 -3.12
C LEU A 18 -6.42 13.89 -1.91
N LYS A 19 -7.06 13.30 -0.90
CA LYS A 19 -6.37 12.95 0.35
C LYS A 19 -5.14 12.07 0.09
N TYR A 20 -5.23 11.10 -0.83
CA TYR A 20 -4.17 10.14 -1.12
C TYR A 20 -3.24 10.55 -2.27
N ARG A 21 -3.48 11.69 -2.92
CA ARG A 21 -2.81 12.04 -4.17
C ARG A 21 -1.82 13.19 -3.97
N ASP A 22 -0.54 12.88 -4.20
CA ASP A 22 0.47 13.90 -4.48
C ASP A 22 0.16 14.59 -5.81
N THR A 23 0.66 15.81 -6.06
CA THR A 23 0.37 16.52 -7.32
C THR A 23 1.54 16.41 -8.29
N VAL A 24 2.46 17.38 -8.23
CA VAL A 24 3.71 17.39 -9.01
C VAL A 24 4.94 17.09 -8.14
N LYS A 25 4.73 16.91 -6.84
CA LYS A 25 5.76 16.58 -5.84
C LYS A 25 5.12 15.85 -4.65
N PRO A 26 5.87 15.02 -3.91
CA PRO A 26 5.37 14.42 -2.70
C PRO A 26 5.13 15.49 -1.61
N SER A 27 4.17 15.25 -0.73
CA SER A 27 3.91 16.12 0.44
C SER A 27 3.85 15.33 1.74
N LYS A 28 4.19 16.00 2.85
CA LYS A 28 4.07 15.41 4.20
C LYS A 28 2.63 15.10 4.57
N ASP A 29 1.68 15.92 4.13
CA ASP A 29 0.25 15.73 4.40
C ASP A 29 -0.27 14.46 3.74
N VAL A 30 0.05 14.25 2.46
CA VAL A 30 -0.28 13.00 1.75
C VAL A 30 0.43 11.83 2.43
N GLY A 31 1.73 11.94 2.72
CA GLY A 31 2.44 10.93 3.50
C GLY A 31 1.76 10.57 4.83
N GLY A 32 1.23 11.55 5.54
CA GLY A 32 0.50 11.36 6.80
C GLY A 32 -0.78 10.54 6.63
N VAL A 33 -1.55 10.74 5.56
CA VAL A 33 -2.78 9.96 5.33
C VAL A 33 -2.54 8.54 4.85
N TRP A 34 -1.37 8.25 4.27
CA TRP A 34 -0.98 6.91 3.83
C TRP A 34 -0.54 6.03 5.00
N ARG A 35 0.09 6.61 6.04
CA ARG A 35 0.55 5.86 7.23
C ARG A 35 -0.51 4.94 7.87
N PRO A 36 -1.75 5.38 8.15
CA PRO A 36 -2.75 4.49 8.73
C PRO A 36 -3.26 3.42 7.75
N LEU A 37 -3.12 3.62 6.43
CA LEU A 37 -3.54 2.65 5.41
C LEU A 37 -2.54 1.51 5.24
N GLU A 38 -1.24 1.82 5.35
CA GLU A 38 -0.18 0.84 5.20
C GLU A 38 0.10 0.06 6.48
N TRP A 39 -0.41 0.51 7.63
CA TRP A 39 -0.17 -0.17 8.89
C TRP A 39 -0.71 -1.60 8.83
N VAL A 40 0.23 -2.54 8.75
CA VAL A 40 -0.02 -3.98 8.82
C VAL A 40 -0.59 -4.33 10.19
N GLN A 41 -1.91 -4.53 10.24
CA GLN A 41 -2.59 -4.98 11.45
C GLN A 41 -2.60 -6.51 11.47
N THR A 42 -1.81 -7.07 12.38
CA THR A 42 -1.77 -8.50 12.61
C THR A 42 -2.73 -8.92 13.72
N PHE A 43 -3.22 -10.14 13.64
CA PHE A 43 -4.08 -10.75 14.65
C PHE A 43 -3.77 -12.24 14.80
N PRO A 44 -4.06 -12.83 15.98
CA PRO A 44 -3.81 -14.24 16.22
C PRO A 44 -4.86 -15.11 15.53
N ILE A 45 -4.41 -16.22 14.93
CA ILE A 45 -5.27 -17.32 14.47
C ILE A 45 -4.79 -18.65 15.06
N THR A 46 -5.67 -19.65 15.06
CA THR A 46 -5.34 -20.98 15.60
C THR A 46 -4.61 -21.83 14.56
N GLU A 47 -3.94 -22.90 15.02
CA GLU A 47 -3.37 -23.93 14.15
C GLU A 47 -4.40 -24.51 13.17
N LYS A 48 -5.63 -24.72 13.63
CA LYS A 48 -6.73 -25.21 12.78
C LYS A 48 -7.03 -24.22 11.66
N ASP A 49 -6.99 -22.92 11.93
CA ASP A 49 -7.22 -21.89 10.92
C ASP A 49 -6.09 -21.87 9.89
N VAL A 50 -4.83 -22.00 10.33
CA VAL A 50 -3.65 -22.11 9.45
C VAL A 50 -3.80 -23.28 8.47
N VAL A 51 -4.18 -24.46 8.98
CA VAL A 51 -4.42 -25.63 8.14
C VAL A 51 -5.62 -25.40 7.20
N ALA A 52 -6.69 -24.76 7.68
CA ALA A 52 -7.90 -24.50 6.89
C ALA A 52 -7.64 -23.55 5.70
N ILE A 53 -6.71 -22.61 5.83
CA ILE A 53 -6.27 -21.73 4.73
C ILE A 53 -5.17 -22.35 3.86
N GLY A 54 -4.86 -23.64 4.05
CA GLY A 54 -3.90 -24.39 3.24
C GLY A 54 -2.44 -24.03 3.52
N LYS A 55 -2.14 -23.51 4.71
CA LYS A 55 -0.78 -23.17 5.16
C LYS A 55 -0.23 -24.26 6.08
N ASP A 56 1.09 -24.32 6.18
CA ASP A 56 1.80 -25.28 7.01
C ASP A 56 2.09 -24.67 8.40
N PRO A 57 1.52 -25.23 9.49
CA PRO A 57 1.74 -24.72 10.85
C PRO A 57 3.17 -24.90 11.35
N GLU A 58 4.01 -25.76 10.74
CA GLU A 58 5.40 -25.93 11.18
C GLU A 58 6.28 -24.72 10.82
N ILE A 59 5.93 -24.00 9.76
CA ILE A 59 6.70 -22.84 9.26
C ILE A 59 6.01 -21.50 9.50
N ALA A 60 4.70 -21.52 9.78
CA ALA A 60 3.93 -20.30 10.03
C ALA A 60 4.41 -19.59 11.31
N ALA A 61 4.58 -18.28 11.21
CA ALA A 61 5.05 -17.45 12.30
C ALA A 61 4.04 -17.42 13.45
N LYS A 62 4.56 -17.45 14.67
CA LYS A 62 3.78 -17.39 15.92
C LYS A 62 4.06 -16.08 16.66
N PHE A 63 3.06 -15.60 17.37
CA PHE A 63 3.28 -14.54 18.36
C PHE A 63 4.22 -15.04 19.46
N LEU A 64 5.05 -14.13 19.99
CA LEU A 64 5.83 -14.42 21.18
C LEU A 64 4.89 -14.65 22.37
N HIS A 65 5.32 -15.50 23.31
CA HIS A 65 4.54 -15.84 24.50
C HIS A 65 4.12 -14.58 25.31
N ASP A 66 4.96 -13.54 25.31
CA ASP A 66 4.72 -12.26 26.01
C ASP A 66 3.45 -11.52 25.57
N TYR A 67 2.90 -11.85 24.40
CA TYR A 67 1.62 -11.30 23.93
C TYR A 67 0.39 -11.99 24.55
N CYS A 68 0.58 -13.02 25.38
CA CYS A 68 -0.48 -13.73 26.12
C CYS A 68 -1.61 -14.33 25.26
N PHE A 69 -1.35 -14.64 23.98
CA PHE A 69 -2.30 -15.32 23.09
C PHE A 69 -2.25 -16.85 23.15
N GLY A 70 -1.31 -17.41 23.92
CA GLY A 70 -1.03 -18.85 24.01
C GLY A 70 0.02 -19.32 22.99
N ASP A 71 0.58 -20.51 23.22
CA ASP A 71 1.77 -21.01 22.50
C ASP A 71 1.49 -21.42 21.03
N ASN A 72 0.21 -21.48 20.64
CA ASN A 72 -0.24 -21.83 19.28
C ASN A 72 -1.04 -20.67 18.64
N ALA A 73 -0.66 -19.44 18.95
CA ALA A 73 -1.19 -18.23 18.31
C ALA A 73 -0.33 -17.84 17.10
N TYR A 74 -0.84 -18.09 15.90
CA TYR A 74 -0.16 -17.78 14.65
C TYR A 74 -0.43 -16.35 14.21
N VAL A 75 0.57 -15.70 13.62
CA VAL A 75 0.48 -14.33 13.12
C VAL A 75 -0.19 -14.36 11.76
N ALA A 76 -1.32 -13.67 11.64
CA ALA A 76 -2.02 -13.45 10.40
C ALA A 76 -2.33 -11.97 10.17
N GLN A 77 -2.61 -11.60 8.93
CA GLN A 77 -3.11 -10.28 8.53
C GLN A 77 -4.17 -10.43 7.43
N LEU A 78 -4.91 -9.36 7.14
CA LEU A 78 -5.79 -9.28 5.98
C LEU A 78 -5.00 -8.82 4.74
N ASP A 79 -5.28 -9.42 3.59
CA ASP A 79 -4.59 -9.14 2.32
C ASP A 79 -4.72 -7.67 1.87
N ILE A 80 -5.82 -6.99 2.18
CA ILE A 80 -5.99 -5.56 1.88
C ILE A 80 -4.86 -4.69 2.44
N PHE A 81 -4.37 -4.96 3.66
CA PHE A 81 -3.29 -4.18 4.25
C PHE A 81 -1.94 -4.49 3.58
N HIS A 82 -1.73 -5.73 3.13
CA HIS A 82 -0.57 -6.10 2.32
C HIS A 82 -0.52 -5.32 1.00
N GLN A 83 -1.65 -5.26 0.30
CA GLN A 83 -1.79 -4.54 -0.96
C GLN A 83 -1.51 -3.04 -0.78
N LEU A 84 -2.07 -2.42 0.26
CA LEU A 84 -1.87 -1.00 0.55
C LEU A 84 -0.44 -0.67 0.98
N GLN A 85 0.20 -1.52 1.80
CA GLN A 85 1.61 -1.38 2.18
C GLN A 85 2.52 -1.47 0.96
N CYS A 86 2.34 -2.49 0.11
CA CYS A 86 3.14 -2.66 -1.11
C CYS A 86 2.96 -1.48 -2.07
N LEU A 87 1.73 -0.98 -2.22
CA LEU A 87 1.47 0.21 -3.04
C LEU A 87 2.13 1.47 -2.46
N ASN A 88 2.11 1.69 -1.14
CA ASN A 88 2.80 2.84 -0.57
C ASN A 88 4.32 2.73 -0.71
N THR A 89 4.90 1.54 -0.58
CA THR A 89 6.32 1.31 -0.85
C THR A 89 6.67 1.70 -2.29
N LEU A 90 5.88 1.26 -3.28
CA LEU A 90 6.07 1.66 -4.68
C LEU A 90 5.89 3.17 -4.88
N ARG A 91 4.92 3.79 -4.21
CA ARG A 91 4.70 5.24 -4.24
C ARG A 91 5.94 5.98 -3.73
N VAL A 92 6.49 5.56 -2.60
CA VAL A 92 7.70 6.18 -2.01
C VAL A 92 8.88 6.04 -2.96
N ILE A 93 9.12 4.85 -3.52
CA ILE A 93 10.19 4.59 -4.51
C ILE A 93 10.03 5.49 -5.73
N ALA A 94 8.80 5.62 -6.26
CA ALA A 94 8.55 6.51 -7.39
C ALA A 94 8.90 7.97 -7.10
N TRP A 95 8.73 8.41 -5.85
CA TRP A 95 9.03 9.77 -5.39
C TRP A 95 10.46 9.97 -4.86
N GLU A 96 11.33 8.95 -4.82
CA GLU A 96 12.72 9.06 -4.31
C GLU A 96 13.55 10.12 -5.06
N GLN A 97 13.15 10.48 -6.28
CA GLN A 97 13.77 11.55 -7.07
C GLN A 97 13.51 12.96 -6.51
N PHE A 98 12.58 13.10 -5.56
CA PHE A 98 12.27 14.35 -4.87
C PHE A 98 12.93 14.38 -3.51
N THR A 99 13.95 15.21 -3.37
CA THR A 99 14.39 15.68 -2.06
C THR A 99 13.30 16.60 -1.48
N LEU A 100 13.02 16.47 -0.17
CA LEU A 100 12.08 17.38 0.52
C LEU A 100 12.59 18.84 0.50
N ASP A 101 13.89 19.03 0.32
CA ASP A 101 14.55 20.31 0.07
C ASP A 101 14.61 20.57 -1.44
N ALA A 102 13.87 21.59 -1.88
CA ALA A 102 13.53 21.80 -3.29
C ALA A 102 14.69 22.25 -4.19
N GLU A 103 15.84 22.63 -3.62
CA GLU A 103 17.00 23.10 -4.41
C GLU A 103 17.75 21.95 -5.10
N GLU A 104 17.71 20.73 -4.55
CA GLU A 104 18.47 19.59 -5.08
C GLU A 104 17.60 18.52 -5.76
N SER A 105 16.29 18.74 -5.91
CA SER A 105 15.41 17.71 -6.48
C SER A 105 15.78 17.47 -7.95
N LYS A 106 16.39 16.32 -8.22
CA LYS A 106 16.66 15.87 -9.57
C LYS A 106 15.32 15.44 -10.15
N ARG A 107 14.61 16.34 -10.82
CA ARG A 107 13.37 16.02 -11.56
C ARG A 107 13.72 15.69 -13.01
N PRO A 108 14.09 14.44 -13.35
CA PRO A 108 14.46 14.07 -14.72
C PRO A 108 13.26 14.01 -15.68
N TYR A 109 12.02 14.06 -15.17
CA TYR A 109 10.79 13.95 -15.95
C TYR A 109 9.92 15.22 -15.89
N SER A 110 9.04 15.38 -16.88
CA SER A 110 8.11 16.51 -16.98
C SER A 110 7.01 16.48 -15.93
N ASP A 111 6.35 17.62 -15.67
CA ASP A 111 5.22 17.68 -14.74
C ASP A 111 4.08 16.72 -15.11
N LEU A 112 3.85 16.50 -16.41
CA LEU A 112 2.84 15.55 -16.88
C LEU A 112 3.15 14.11 -16.44
N HIS A 113 4.43 13.72 -16.43
CA HIS A 113 4.84 12.41 -15.94
C HIS A 113 4.46 12.27 -14.46
N TRP A 114 4.79 13.26 -13.63
CA TRP A 114 4.48 13.21 -12.20
C TRP A 114 2.99 13.28 -11.90
N HIS A 115 2.22 14.04 -12.68
CA HIS A 115 0.76 13.99 -12.62
C HIS A 115 0.21 12.60 -12.95
N HIS A 116 0.82 11.88 -13.90
CA HIS A 116 0.42 10.53 -14.25
C HIS A 116 0.76 9.53 -13.15
N VAL A 117 1.96 9.60 -12.56
CA VAL A 117 2.35 8.80 -11.40
C VAL A 117 1.35 9.01 -10.26
N ALA A 118 1.12 10.26 -9.87
CA ALA A 118 0.15 10.63 -8.85
C ALA A 118 -1.27 10.10 -9.11
N HIS A 119 -1.77 10.27 -10.34
CA HIS A 119 -3.10 9.82 -10.73
C HIS A 119 -3.25 8.30 -10.68
N CYS A 120 -2.25 7.58 -11.21
CA CYS A 120 -2.27 6.13 -11.25
C CYS A 120 -2.15 5.55 -9.82
N THR A 121 -1.30 6.12 -8.97
CA THR A 121 -1.21 5.69 -7.57
C THR A 121 -2.52 5.91 -6.80
N GLU A 122 -3.21 7.03 -7.03
CA GLU A 122 -4.55 7.28 -6.46
C GLU A 122 -5.55 6.20 -6.90
N LEU A 123 -5.66 5.94 -8.20
CA LEU A 123 -6.58 4.92 -8.72
C LEU A 123 -6.28 3.51 -8.17
N LEU A 124 -4.99 3.17 -8.07
CA LEU A 124 -4.54 1.90 -7.50
C LEU A 124 -4.78 1.81 -5.99
N CYS A 125 -4.92 2.92 -5.29
CA CYS A 125 -5.32 2.96 -3.88
C CYS A 125 -6.83 2.83 -3.71
N GLU A 126 -7.60 3.57 -4.52
CA GLU A 126 -9.06 3.58 -4.41
C GLU A 126 -9.70 2.22 -4.71
N ASN A 127 -9.17 1.48 -5.69
CA ASN A 127 -9.73 0.19 -6.09
C ASN A 127 -9.75 -0.84 -4.94
N PRO A 128 -8.59 -1.21 -4.33
CA PRO A 128 -8.58 -2.15 -3.22
C PRO A 128 -9.32 -1.61 -1.99
N MET A 129 -9.34 -0.29 -1.76
CA MET A 129 -10.16 0.28 -0.67
C MET A 129 -11.67 0.08 -0.85
N ARG A 130 -12.17 -0.05 -2.09
CA ARG A 130 -13.60 -0.25 -2.38
C ARG A 130 -13.99 -1.72 -2.48
N SER A 131 -13.09 -2.57 -2.94
CA SER A 131 -13.32 -4.01 -3.14
C SER A 131 -12.44 -4.86 -2.22
N ALA A 132 -12.21 -4.38 -0.99
CA ALA A 132 -11.21 -4.91 -0.07
C ALA A 132 -11.15 -6.44 -0.03
N ASN A 133 -9.97 -7.00 -0.32
CA ASN A 133 -9.74 -8.41 -0.13
C ASN A 133 -9.52 -8.70 1.37
N LEU A 134 -10.40 -9.51 1.95
CA LEU A 134 -10.34 -9.92 3.36
C LEU A 134 -9.78 -11.33 3.54
N ASP A 135 -9.15 -11.88 2.49
CA ASP A 135 -8.38 -13.12 2.60
C ASP A 135 -7.32 -12.99 3.70
N VAL A 136 -7.11 -14.09 4.41
CA VAL A 136 -6.14 -14.18 5.50
C VAL A 136 -4.82 -14.69 4.96
N VAL A 137 -3.75 -13.94 5.22
CA VAL A 137 -2.39 -14.34 4.87
C VAL A 137 -1.54 -14.46 6.13
N THR A 138 -0.68 -15.48 6.16
CA THR A 138 0.28 -15.74 7.24
C THR A 138 1.68 -15.29 6.83
N PHE A 139 2.55 -15.18 7.81
CA PHE A 139 3.98 -14.99 7.61
C PHE A 139 4.68 -16.32 7.85
N ASP A 140 5.71 -16.62 7.07
CA ASP A 140 6.54 -17.81 7.27
C ASP A 140 7.87 -17.39 7.89
N TRP A 141 8.36 -18.14 8.88
CA TRP A 141 9.72 -17.98 9.34
C TRP A 141 10.70 -18.41 8.24
N LYS A 142 11.64 -17.54 7.91
CA LYS A 142 12.78 -17.86 7.05
C LYS A 142 14.03 -17.84 7.92
N GLU A 143 14.80 -18.92 7.89
CA GLU A 143 16.17 -18.89 8.40
C GLU A 143 16.97 -17.87 7.58
N THR A 144 17.70 -17.00 8.27
CA THR A 144 18.66 -16.06 7.67
C THR A 144 20.01 -16.71 7.49
#